data_AF-A0A7S0QJJ0-F1
#
_entry.id   AF-A0A7S0QJJ0-F1
#
_cell.length_a   1.000
_cell.length_b   1.000
_cell.length_c   1.000
_cell.angle_alpha   90.00
_cell.angle_beta   90.00
_cell.angle_gamma   90.00
#
_symmetry.space_group_name_H-M   'P 1'
#
loop_
_entity.id
_entity.type
_entity.pdbx_description
1 polymer ?
#
loop_
_entity_poly.entity_id
_entity_poly.type
_entity_poly.pdbx_seq_one_letter_code
_entity_poly.pdbx_strand_id
1 'polypeptide(L)'
;MAASSQELNAARARQLQADVLIHESYATATSSAGGEGSMHSSNSSNRSSPSHSPVGSPNTSATGHMQRMAAGSSDSADKEGICLPSLSEIESYNRLLNNPGSIMPHGVFMLVDESNGLRIIAVSTNTEKIFGRPHQEILGTSLLTHFVERQRIETALTMRELSLANPVTLGVAKLSDDDVRGTVNLILHRTERGLVVDVEELDPSENHFSVHQRVRVAIDRLHNTDNTAAMCKLVVDEVFGAIGYDRVMIYKFHEDMHGEV
;
A
#
# COMPACT_ATOMS: atom_id res chain seq x y z
N MET A 1 31.28 -5.52 -12.45
CA MET A 1 31.80 -4.18 -12.82
C MET A 1 30.91 -3.16 -12.13
N ALA A 2 31.44 -2.36 -11.20
CA ALA A 2 30.65 -1.35 -10.49
C ALA A 2 30.45 -0.14 -11.42
N ALA A 3 29.21 0.30 -11.60
CA ALA A 3 28.88 1.53 -12.31
C ALA A 3 29.64 2.70 -11.67
N SER A 4 30.28 3.53 -12.50
CA SER A 4 31.10 4.64 -12.04
C SER A 4 30.22 5.62 -11.25
N SER A 5 30.73 6.20 -10.16
CA SER A 5 30.02 7.23 -9.38
C SER A 5 29.54 8.41 -10.25
N GLN A 6 30.16 8.64 -11.41
CA GLN A 6 29.67 9.61 -12.39
C GLN A 6 28.35 9.20 -13.07
N GLU A 7 28.13 7.92 -13.34
CA GLU A 7 26.89 7.41 -13.95
C GLU A 7 25.72 7.46 -12.96
N LEU A 8 25.99 7.14 -11.69
CA LEU A 8 25.00 7.24 -10.61
C LEU A 8 24.57 8.69 -10.37
N ASN A 9 25.53 9.62 -10.40
CA ASN A 9 25.26 11.05 -10.26
C ASN A 9 24.53 11.61 -11.50
N ALA A 10 24.83 11.14 -12.70
CA ALA A 10 24.14 11.53 -13.93
C ALA A 10 22.70 10.99 -13.99
N ALA A 11 22.43 9.80 -13.44
CA ALA A 11 21.08 9.25 -13.30
C ALA A 11 20.26 10.06 -12.28
N ARG A 12 20.85 10.39 -11.14
CA ARG A 12 20.21 11.20 -10.10
C ARG A 12 19.90 12.63 -10.56
N ALA A 13 20.80 13.23 -11.36
CA ALA A 13 20.57 14.54 -11.97
C ALA A 13 19.42 14.50 -13.00
N ARG A 14 19.34 13.45 -13.83
CA ARG A 14 18.23 13.27 -14.79
C ARG A 14 16.88 13.09 -14.09
N GLN A 15 16.85 12.40 -12.96
CA GLN A 15 15.64 12.19 -12.18
C GLN A 15 15.14 13.49 -11.53
N LEU A 16 16.03 14.29 -10.96
CA LEU A 16 15.68 15.62 -10.44
C LEU A 16 15.20 16.58 -11.55
N GLN A 17 15.76 16.49 -12.75
CA GLN A 17 15.34 17.31 -13.89
C GLN A 17 13.95 16.91 -14.41
N ALA A 18 13.60 15.62 -14.34
CA ALA A 18 12.27 15.13 -14.68
C ALA A 18 11.21 15.59 -13.67
N ASP A 19 11.52 15.58 -12.38
CA ASP A 19 10.60 16.03 -11.33
C ASP A 19 10.32 17.54 -11.39
N VAL A 20 11.32 18.36 -11.77
CA VAL A 20 11.14 19.82 -11.96
C VAL A 20 10.25 20.14 -13.17
N LEU A 21 10.38 19.39 -14.27
CA LEU A 21 9.57 19.57 -15.48
C LEU A 21 8.08 19.22 -15.27
N ILE A 22 7.79 18.26 -14.39
CA ILE A 22 6.41 17.93 -14.01
C ILE A 22 5.77 19.09 -13.23
N HIS A 23 6.54 19.84 -12.44
CA HIS A 23 6.00 20.92 -11.61
C HIS A 23 5.64 22.19 -12.39
N GLU A 24 6.34 22.52 -13.48
CA GLU A 24 6.03 23.70 -14.33
C GLU A 24 4.76 23.51 -15.18
N SER A 25 4.48 22.28 -15.61
CA SER A 25 3.30 21.95 -16.41
C SER A 25 1.98 22.01 -15.62
N TYR A 26 2.03 21.86 -14.29
CA TYR A 26 0.85 22.01 -13.43
C TYR A 26 0.57 23.45 -12.99
N ALA A 27 1.55 24.36 -13.02
CA ALA A 27 1.35 25.76 -12.65
C ALA A 27 0.61 26.58 -13.73
N THR A 28 0.58 26.10 -14.98
CA THR A 28 0.02 26.83 -16.13
C THR A 28 -1.40 26.40 -16.51
N ALA A 29 -1.97 25.37 -15.90
CA ALA A 29 -3.20 24.72 -16.37
C ALA A 29 -4.51 25.10 -15.65
N THR A 30 -4.52 26.00 -14.66
CA THR A 30 -5.74 26.35 -13.91
C THR A 30 -6.05 27.84 -13.90
N SER A 31 -6.40 28.39 -15.08
CA SER A 31 -7.27 29.56 -15.17
C SER A 31 -8.15 29.50 -16.42
N SER A 32 -9.40 29.00 -16.29
CA SER A 32 -10.56 29.48 -17.08
C SER A 32 -11.85 28.69 -16.76
N ALA A 33 -12.92 29.46 -16.47
CA ALA A 33 -14.37 29.20 -16.58
C ALA A 33 -14.99 28.05 -15.76
N GLY A 34 -16.08 28.20 -14.97
CA GLY A 34 -17.14 29.22 -14.91
C GLY A 34 -18.46 28.68 -15.49
N GLY A 35 -19.53 28.52 -14.66
CA GLY A 35 -20.90 28.29 -15.15
C GLY A 35 -21.86 27.58 -14.18
N GLU A 36 -22.93 28.28 -13.78
CA GLU A 36 -23.92 28.01 -12.72
C GLU A 36 -25.06 27.02 -13.10
N GLY A 37 -25.83 26.55 -12.09
CA GLY A 37 -27.18 25.96 -12.28
C GLY A 37 -27.81 25.37 -11.01
N SER A 38 -28.96 25.92 -10.60
CA SER A 38 -29.59 25.85 -9.26
C SER A 38 -30.76 24.83 -9.11
N MET A 39 -30.90 24.29 -7.88
CA MET A 39 -32.09 23.85 -7.09
C MET A 39 -33.34 23.20 -7.75
N HIS A 40 -33.80 22.05 -7.18
CA HIS A 40 -35.08 21.94 -6.44
C HIS A 40 -35.33 20.54 -5.80
N SER A 41 -36.11 20.57 -4.72
CA SER A 41 -36.51 19.54 -3.73
C SER A 41 -37.73 18.70 -4.10
N SER A 42 -37.88 17.46 -3.57
CA SER A 42 -39.02 17.02 -2.70
C SER A 42 -39.21 15.48 -2.58
N ASN A 43 -39.07 15.00 -1.33
CA ASN A 43 -39.86 14.05 -0.52
C ASN A 43 -40.72 12.87 -1.07
N SER A 44 -40.69 11.78 -0.26
CA SER A 44 -41.75 10.81 0.12
C SER A 44 -41.82 9.38 -0.49
N SER A 45 -41.43 8.41 0.35
CA SER A 45 -42.06 7.12 0.73
C SER A 45 -43.00 6.34 -0.21
N ASN A 46 -42.72 5.05 -0.46
CA ASN A 46 -43.57 3.94 0.03
C ASN A 46 -42.95 2.53 -0.10
N ARG A 47 -43.34 1.63 0.81
CA ARG A 47 -43.04 0.19 0.92
C ARG A 47 -43.67 -0.64 -0.22
N SER A 48 -43.04 -1.75 -0.62
CA SER A 48 -43.48 -3.16 -0.41
C SER A 48 -42.81 -4.17 -1.36
N SER A 49 -42.32 -5.28 -0.79
CA SER A 49 -41.90 -6.53 -1.47
C SER A 49 -43.12 -7.45 -1.69
N PRO A 50 -43.06 -8.51 -2.54
CA PRO A 50 -42.51 -9.81 -2.08
C PRO A 50 -41.86 -10.79 -3.13
N SER A 51 -41.00 -11.67 -2.59
CA SER A 51 -40.74 -13.12 -2.87
C SER A 51 -40.23 -13.70 -4.23
N HIS A 52 -39.05 -14.37 -4.14
CA HIS A 52 -38.68 -15.76 -4.55
C HIS A 52 -39.02 -16.30 -5.97
N SER A 53 -38.19 -17.00 -6.78
CA SER A 53 -36.82 -17.59 -6.75
C SER A 53 -36.38 -17.94 -8.23
N PRO A 54 -35.42 -18.85 -8.56
CA PRO A 54 -34.20 -18.49 -9.32
C PRO A 54 -33.92 -19.30 -10.61
N VAL A 55 -33.32 -18.74 -11.66
CA VAL A 55 -32.74 -19.55 -12.76
C VAL A 55 -31.59 -18.82 -13.48
N GLY A 56 -30.45 -19.50 -13.62
CA GLY A 56 -29.74 -19.59 -14.91
C GLY A 56 -28.51 -18.70 -15.14
N SER A 57 -27.33 -19.21 -14.78
CA SER A 57 -26.06 -18.83 -15.42
C SER A 57 -26.05 -19.24 -16.90
N PRO A 58 -25.29 -18.54 -17.75
CA PRO A 58 -24.62 -19.22 -18.86
C PRO A 58 -23.10 -19.02 -18.81
N ASN A 59 -22.41 -20.13 -18.56
CA ASN A 59 -21.08 -20.40 -19.07
C ASN A 59 -21.12 -20.35 -20.60
N THR A 60 -20.19 -19.64 -21.24
CA THR A 60 -19.83 -19.90 -22.64
C THR A 60 -18.33 -20.12 -22.75
N SER A 61 -17.98 -21.40 -22.68
CA SER A 61 -16.74 -21.98 -23.17
C SER A 61 -16.73 -21.93 -24.70
N ALA A 62 -15.79 -21.21 -25.30
CA ALA A 62 -15.51 -21.28 -26.73
C ALA A 62 -14.30 -22.20 -26.97
N THR A 63 -14.58 -23.48 -27.24
CA THR A 63 -13.62 -24.46 -27.74
C THR A 63 -13.99 -24.80 -29.18
N GLY A 64 -13.02 -24.72 -30.11
CA GLY A 64 -13.05 -25.52 -31.33
C GLY A 64 -12.92 -24.77 -32.66
N HIS A 65 -11.69 -24.51 -33.10
CA HIS A 65 -11.33 -24.75 -34.50
C HIS A 65 -9.93 -25.37 -34.57
N MET A 66 -9.92 -26.71 -34.64
CA MET A 66 -8.79 -27.49 -35.10
C MET A 66 -8.85 -27.54 -36.63
N GLN A 67 -7.85 -26.99 -37.30
CA GLN A 67 -7.48 -27.47 -38.63
C GLN A 67 -5.98 -27.79 -38.63
N ARG A 68 -5.71 -29.09 -38.72
CA ARG A 68 -4.39 -29.72 -38.75
C ARG A 68 -3.94 -29.79 -40.20
N MET A 69 -2.81 -29.17 -40.53
CA MET A 69 -2.00 -29.54 -41.70
C MET A 69 -0.55 -29.61 -41.22
N ALA A 70 0.01 -30.82 -41.24
CA ALA A 70 1.38 -31.11 -40.90
C ALA A 70 2.22 -31.20 -42.18
N ALA A 71 3.41 -30.61 -42.17
CA ALA A 71 4.70 -31.21 -42.58
C ALA A 71 5.71 -30.12 -42.96
N GLY A 72 6.92 -30.19 -42.40
CA GLY A 72 8.08 -29.45 -42.88
C GLY A 72 8.99 -28.95 -41.75
N SER A 73 9.90 -29.81 -41.30
CA SER A 73 10.95 -29.55 -40.32
C SER A 73 12.04 -28.59 -40.82
N SER A 74 12.42 -27.60 -40.01
CA SER A 74 13.82 -27.20 -39.81
C SER A 74 13.94 -26.19 -38.66
N ASP A 75 14.39 -26.68 -37.52
CA ASP A 75 15.50 -26.13 -36.73
C ASP A 75 15.64 -24.60 -36.61
N SER A 76 14.96 -24.02 -35.61
CA SER A 76 15.56 -23.07 -34.66
C SER A 76 14.56 -22.89 -33.52
N ALA A 77 14.87 -23.48 -32.37
CA ALA A 77 14.18 -23.19 -31.13
C ALA A 77 14.42 -21.71 -30.79
N ASP A 78 13.52 -20.86 -31.26
CA ASP A 78 13.39 -19.50 -30.75
C ASP A 78 13.14 -19.63 -29.26
N LYS A 79 14.18 -19.33 -28.48
CA LYS A 79 14.03 -19.06 -27.06
C LYS A 79 12.94 -18.00 -26.97
N GLU A 80 11.78 -18.38 -26.44
CA GLU A 80 10.76 -17.43 -26.00
C GLU A 80 11.39 -16.56 -24.90
N GLY A 81 12.16 -15.57 -25.33
CA GLY A 81 12.76 -14.58 -24.47
C GLY A 81 11.62 -13.82 -23.83
N ILE A 82 11.63 -13.73 -22.51
CA ILE A 82 10.72 -12.86 -21.76
C ILE A 82 10.80 -11.48 -22.42
N CYS A 83 9.69 -11.02 -22.97
CA CYS A 83 9.60 -9.68 -23.53
C CYS A 83 9.75 -8.71 -22.35
N LEU A 84 10.94 -8.12 -22.22
CA LEU A 84 11.18 -7.14 -21.17
C LEU A 84 10.29 -5.92 -21.44
N PRO A 85 9.60 -5.39 -20.41
CA PRO A 85 8.78 -4.22 -20.58
C PRO A 85 9.63 -3.04 -21.05
N SER A 86 9.09 -2.25 -21.96
CA SER A 86 9.67 -1.00 -22.40
C SER A 86 9.80 -0.02 -21.22
N LEU A 87 10.72 0.95 -21.32
CA LEU A 87 10.86 1.99 -20.31
C LEU A 87 9.55 2.75 -20.08
N SER A 88 8.77 3.01 -21.14
CA SER A 88 7.45 3.64 -21.03
C SER A 88 6.44 2.80 -20.24
N GLU A 89 6.47 1.48 -20.39
CA GLU A 89 5.60 0.58 -19.61
C GLU A 89 6.02 0.56 -18.15
N ILE A 90 7.33 0.53 -17.87
CA ILE A 90 7.87 0.61 -16.51
C ILE A 90 7.49 1.94 -15.84
N GLU A 91 7.65 3.07 -16.54
CA GLU A 91 7.29 4.40 -16.05
C GLU A 91 5.79 4.51 -15.78
N SER A 92 4.95 4.01 -16.70
CA SER A 92 3.50 3.97 -16.54
C SER A 92 3.11 3.13 -15.32
N TYR A 93 3.71 1.95 -15.15
CA TYR A 93 3.43 1.07 -14.02
C TYR A 93 3.90 1.67 -12.69
N ASN A 94 5.08 2.27 -12.65
CA ASN A 94 5.58 2.98 -11.47
C ASN A 94 4.65 4.12 -11.06
N ARG A 95 4.09 4.86 -12.02
CA ARG A 95 3.10 5.90 -11.72
C ARG A 95 1.87 5.34 -11.02
N LEU A 96 1.37 4.20 -11.48
CA LEU A 96 0.21 3.51 -10.89
C LEU A 96 0.53 2.94 -9.51
N LEU A 97 1.72 2.36 -9.30
CA LEU A 97 2.14 1.84 -8.01
C LEU A 97 2.31 2.93 -6.96
N ASN A 98 2.88 4.08 -7.35
CA ASN A 98 3.16 5.17 -6.41
C ASN A 98 1.92 6.03 -6.13
N ASN A 99 0.92 6.04 -7.01
CA ASN A 99 -0.33 6.77 -6.83
C ASN A 99 -1.54 5.91 -7.23
N PRO A 100 -1.81 4.81 -6.50
CA PRO A 100 -2.86 3.86 -6.87
C PRO A 100 -4.27 4.45 -6.76
N GLY A 101 -4.44 5.57 -6.04
CA GLY A 101 -5.74 6.21 -5.81
C GLY A 101 -6.65 5.45 -4.83
N SER A 102 -6.18 4.31 -4.32
CA SER A 102 -6.88 3.47 -3.36
C SER A 102 -5.90 2.86 -2.36
N ILE A 103 -6.41 2.49 -1.18
CA ILE A 103 -5.66 1.79 -0.14
C ILE A 103 -6.28 0.41 0.12
N MET A 104 -5.55 -0.43 0.86
CA MET A 104 -6.13 -1.64 1.42
C MET A 104 -7.18 -1.28 2.50
N PRO A 105 -8.33 -1.98 2.57
CA PRO A 105 -9.46 -1.56 3.40
C PRO A 105 -9.33 -1.89 4.90
N HIS A 106 -8.25 -2.57 5.31
CA HIS A 106 -8.07 -2.98 6.70
C HIS A 106 -7.70 -1.80 7.62
N GLY A 107 -6.96 -0.82 7.10
CA GLY A 107 -6.58 0.41 7.80
C GLY A 107 -7.18 1.68 7.19
N VAL A 108 -6.84 2.83 7.76
CA VAL A 108 -7.19 4.17 7.27
C VAL A 108 -5.91 4.93 6.96
N PHE A 109 -5.89 5.63 5.83
CA PHE A 109 -4.77 6.46 5.40
C PHE A 109 -5.07 7.94 5.64
N MET A 110 -4.09 8.69 6.11
CA MET A 110 -4.14 10.15 6.19
C MET A 110 -2.85 10.79 5.69
N LEU A 111 -2.98 11.93 5.00
CA LEU A 111 -1.89 12.84 4.73
C LEU A 111 -2.08 14.10 5.55
N VAL A 112 -1.03 14.50 6.27
CA VAL A 112 -1.06 15.53 7.30
C VAL A 112 0.00 16.58 7.03
N ASP A 113 -0.38 17.85 7.12
CA ASP A 113 0.51 19.00 7.02
C ASP A 113 1.10 19.33 8.39
N GLU A 114 2.38 18.95 8.59
CA GLU A 114 3.13 19.23 9.84
C GLU A 114 3.32 20.74 10.08
N SER A 115 3.42 21.55 9.02
CA SER A 115 3.66 22.99 9.13
C SER A 115 2.40 23.76 9.57
N ASN A 116 1.23 23.16 9.37
CA ASN A 116 -0.07 23.75 9.66
C ASN A 116 -0.77 23.03 10.82
N GLY A 117 -0.06 22.84 11.93
CA GLY A 117 -0.65 22.30 13.18
C GLY A 117 -1.19 20.87 13.05
N LEU A 118 -0.53 20.04 12.23
CA LEU A 118 -0.94 18.67 11.92
C LEU A 118 -2.32 18.59 11.28
N ARG A 119 -2.62 19.48 10.33
CA ARG A 119 -3.90 19.49 9.62
C ARG A 119 -3.99 18.33 8.63
N ILE A 120 -5.08 17.58 8.66
CA ILE A 120 -5.35 16.49 7.72
C ILE A 120 -5.74 17.10 6.37
N ILE A 121 -4.93 16.87 5.34
CA ILE A 121 -5.13 17.40 3.98
C ILE A 121 -5.63 16.36 2.98
N ALA A 122 -5.45 15.07 3.27
CA ALA A 122 -6.12 13.98 2.58
C ALA A 122 -6.42 12.83 3.55
N VAL A 123 -7.49 12.09 3.31
CA VAL A 123 -7.89 10.94 4.12
C VAL A 123 -8.63 9.92 3.26
N SER A 124 -8.47 8.63 3.54
CA SER A 124 -9.23 7.57 2.85
C SER A 124 -10.71 7.61 3.21
N THR A 125 -11.56 7.06 2.35
CA THR A 125 -13.02 7.14 2.53
C THR A 125 -13.57 6.22 3.62
N ASN A 126 -12.83 5.19 4.02
CA ASN A 126 -13.23 4.13 4.95
C ASN A 126 -13.01 4.48 6.44
N THR A 127 -12.95 5.76 6.79
CA THR A 127 -12.70 6.22 8.17
C THR A 127 -13.74 5.76 9.16
N GLU A 128 -14.98 5.54 8.74
CA GLU A 128 -16.08 5.11 9.60
C GLU A 128 -15.76 3.81 10.34
N LYS A 129 -14.97 2.92 9.73
CA LYS A 129 -14.60 1.63 10.33
C LYS A 129 -13.83 1.81 11.64
N ILE A 130 -12.86 2.73 11.66
CA ILE A 130 -11.96 2.95 12.81
C ILE A 130 -12.48 4.10 13.70
N PHE A 131 -12.89 5.21 13.08
CA PHE A 131 -13.24 6.45 13.78
C PHE A 131 -14.73 6.60 14.06
N GLY A 132 -15.58 5.78 13.45
CA GLY A 132 -17.04 5.93 13.53
C GLY A 132 -17.58 7.20 12.86
N ARG A 133 -16.77 7.88 12.04
CA ARG A 133 -17.10 9.15 11.38
C ARG A 133 -16.81 9.10 9.89
N PRO A 134 -17.62 9.77 9.06
CA PRO A 134 -17.34 9.94 7.66
C PRO A 134 -16.09 10.80 7.45
N HIS A 135 -15.34 10.51 6.39
CA HIS A 135 -14.05 11.15 6.12
C HIS A 135 -14.15 12.67 5.96
N GLN A 136 -15.31 13.18 5.54
CA GLN A 136 -15.59 14.61 5.42
C GLN A 136 -15.53 15.36 6.77
N GLU A 137 -15.82 14.69 7.89
CA GLU A 137 -15.70 15.29 9.23
C GLU A 137 -14.26 15.29 9.76
N ILE A 138 -13.41 14.42 9.21
CA ILE A 138 -12.00 14.27 9.61
C ILE A 138 -11.12 15.19 8.77
N LEU A 139 -11.46 15.37 7.50
CA LEU A 139 -10.70 16.20 6.58
C LEU A 139 -10.63 17.66 7.08
N GLY A 140 -9.42 18.21 7.08
CA GLY A 140 -9.17 19.60 7.46
C GLY A 140 -9.08 19.87 8.95
N THR A 141 -9.33 18.89 9.82
CA THR A 141 -9.08 19.00 11.27
C THR A 141 -7.64 18.64 11.63
N SER A 142 -7.23 18.87 12.88
CA SER A 142 -5.92 18.43 13.36
C SER A 142 -5.90 16.92 13.63
N LEU A 143 -4.81 16.22 13.28
CA LEU A 143 -4.60 14.81 13.56
C LEU A 143 -4.83 14.47 15.03
N LEU A 144 -4.37 15.34 15.94
CA LEU A 144 -4.41 15.12 17.38
C LEU A 144 -5.83 15.05 17.96
N THR A 145 -6.85 15.59 17.27
CA THR A 145 -8.23 15.60 17.80
C THR A 145 -8.87 14.22 17.80
N HIS A 146 -8.36 13.31 16.97
CA HIS A 146 -8.96 11.99 16.75
C HIS A 146 -8.41 10.90 17.66
N PHE A 147 -7.52 11.26 18.59
CA PHE A 147 -6.80 10.33 19.45
C PHE A 147 -6.75 10.80 20.90
N VAL A 148 -6.69 9.83 21.82
CA VAL A 148 -6.67 10.07 23.27
C VAL A 148 -5.28 10.52 23.72
N GLU A 149 -4.23 9.73 23.47
CA GLU A 149 -2.87 9.99 23.93
C GLU A 149 -2.05 10.88 22.98
N ARG A 150 -2.53 12.10 22.73
CA ARG A 150 -1.91 13.09 21.81
C ARG A 150 -0.40 13.26 22.01
N GLN A 151 0.05 13.27 23.27
CA GLN A 151 1.46 13.42 23.62
C GLN A 151 2.36 12.34 23.01
N ARG A 152 1.84 11.12 22.77
CA ARG A 152 2.61 10.04 22.14
C ARG A 152 2.94 10.38 20.69
N ILE A 153 1.97 10.94 19.96
CA ILE A 153 2.16 11.40 18.58
C ILE A 153 3.16 12.54 18.56
N GLU A 154 2.98 13.56 19.41
CA GLU A 154 3.90 14.69 19.49
C GLU A 154 5.34 14.24 19.80
N THR A 155 5.50 13.34 20.77
CA THR A 155 6.82 12.77 21.13
C THR A 155 7.43 12.02 19.95
N ALA A 156 6.67 11.17 19.25
CA ALA A 156 7.13 10.46 18.07
C ALA A 156 7.61 11.43 16.98
N LEU A 157 6.88 12.52 16.76
CA LEU A 157 7.23 13.54 15.75
C LEU A 157 8.51 14.31 16.08
N THR A 158 8.98 14.33 17.32
CA THR A 158 10.29 14.90 17.66
C THR A 158 11.47 14.06 17.15
N MET A 159 11.23 12.78 16.83
CA MET A 159 12.28 11.91 16.30
C MET A 159 12.59 12.27 14.85
N ARG A 160 13.89 12.29 14.52
CA ARG A 160 14.35 12.49 13.14
C ARG A 160 13.92 11.32 12.24
N GLU A 161 14.10 10.11 12.74
CA GLU A 161 13.74 8.85 12.06
C GLU A 161 12.47 8.27 12.69
N LEU A 162 11.32 8.43 12.02
CA LEU A 162 10.03 7.98 12.55
C LEU A 162 9.90 6.45 12.62
N SER A 163 10.70 5.71 11.85
CA SER A 163 10.78 4.25 11.92
C SER A 163 11.14 3.73 13.30
N LEU A 164 11.84 4.52 14.12
CA LEU A 164 12.18 4.18 15.51
C LEU A 164 11.02 4.41 16.49
N ALA A 165 10.08 5.27 16.12
CA ALA A 165 8.88 5.53 16.90
C ALA A 165 7.72 4.59 16.53
N ASN A 166 7.76 4.01 15.32
CA ASN A 166 6.71 3.15 14.80
C ASN A 166 6.72 1.74 15.43
N PRO A 167 5.54 1.13 15.62
CA PRO A 167 4.22 1.77 15.58
C PRO A 167 3.95 2.61 16.84
N VAL A 168 3.21 3.71 16.69
CA VAL A 168 2.70 4.48 17.84
C VAL A 168 1.33 3.94 18.22
N THR A 169 1.25 3.19 19.32
CA THR A 169 -0.01 2.59 19.81
C THR A 169 -0.76 3.54 20.73
N LEU A 170 -2.05 3.77 20.46
CA LEU A 170 -2.91 4.72 21.20
C LEU A 170 -4.40 4.49 20.96
N GLY A 171 -5.25 5.04 21.83
CA GLY A 171 -6.70 4.95 21.74
C GLY A 171 -7.31 5.98 20.77
N VAL A 172 -8.36 5.56 20.06
CA VAL A 172 -9.17 6.46 19.24
C VAL A 172 -10.09 7.30 20.11
N ALA A 173 -10.21 8.59 19.82
CA ALA A 173 -11.06 9.51 20.58
C ALA A 173 -12.55 9.14 20.42
N LYS A 174 -13.23 9.02 21.57
CA LYS A 174 -14.66 8.72 21.64
C LYS A 174 -15.51 9.86 21.09
N LEU A 175 -16.63 9.52 20.45
CA LEU A 175 -17.67 10.48 20.05
C LEU A 175 -18.65 10.81 21.18
N SER A 176 -18.91 9.86 22.07
CA SER A 176 -19.80 9.95 23.21
C SER A 176 -19.34 9.01 24.32
N ASP A 177 -19.83 9.16 25.54
CA ASP A 177 -19.43 8.29 26.67
C ASP A 177 -19.75 6.82 26.43
N ASP A 178 -20.85 6.54 25.73
CA ASP A 178 -21.27 5.20 25.30
C ASP A 178 -20.46 4.63 24.12
N ASP A 179 -19.57 5.43 23.52
CA ASP A 179 -18.77 4.99 22.38
C ASP A 179 -17.58 4.15 22.85
N VAL A 180 -17.53 2.90 22.42
CA VAL A 180 -16.40 2.00 22.67
C VAL A 180 -15.56 1.97 21.40
N ARG A 181 -14.44 2.69 21.44
CA ARG A 181 -13.43 2.67 20.38
C ARG A 181 -12.20 1.89 20.83
N GLY A 182 -11.59 1.20 19.87
CA GLY A 182 -10.42 0.37 20.09
C GLY A 182 -9.12 1.16 20.18
N THR A 183 -8.06 0.42 20.45
CA THR A 183 -6.68 0.88 20.29
C THR A 183 -6.25 0.69 18.84
N VAL A 184 -5.44 1.60 18.34
CA VAL A 184 -4.86 1.54 16.99
C VAL A 184 -3.34 1.68 17.05
N ASN A 185 -2.69 1.21 16.00
CA ASN A 185 -1.30 1.51 15.68
C ASN A 185 -1.27 2.61 14.62
N LEU A 186 -0.44 3.63 14.84
CA LEU A 186 -0.07 4.59 13.81
C LEU A 186 1.29 4.26 13.24
N ILE A 187 1.36 4.08 11.93
CA ILE A 187 2.61 4.01 11.18
C ILE A 187 2.83 5.37 10.52
N LEU A 188 3.88 6.06 10.98
CA LEU A 188 4.18 7.43 10.57
C LEU A 188 5.34 7.45 9.57
N HIS A 189 5.18 8.15 8.46
CA HIS A 189 6.22 8.30 7.44
C HIS A 189 6.27 9.73 6.89
N ARG A 190 7.47 10.32 6.81
CA ARG A 190 7.66 11.67 6.24
C ARG A 190 7.91 11.61 4.75
N THR A 191 7.18 12.42 4.01
CA THR A 191 7.34 12.60 2.57
C THR A 191 7.52 14.09 2.25
N GLU A 192 7.91 14.41 1.03
CA GLU A 192 7.95 15.80 0.55
C GLU A 192 6.57 16.48 0.57
N ARG A 193 5.48 15.70 0.57
CA ARG A 193 4.09 16.20 0.58
C ARG A 193 3.52 16.38 1.98
N GLY A 194 4.24 15.96 3.03
CA GLY A 194 3.80 15.98 4.41
C GLY A 194 3.95 14.62 5.11
N LEU A 195 3.32 14.52 6.27
CA LEU A 195 3.31 13.33 7.11
C LEU A 195 2.21 12.36 6.65
N VAL A 196 2.62 11.18 6.21
CA VAL A 196 1.74 10.05 5.96
C VAL A 196 1.50 9.32 7.28
N VAL A 197 0.24 8.99 7.54
CA VAL A 197 -0.22 8.26 8.72
C VAL A 197 -1.10 7.11 8.26
N ASP A 198 -0.62 5.88 8.43
CA ASP A 198 -1.45 4.69 8.32
C ASP A 198 -1.96 4.30 9.69
N VAL A 199 -3.27 4.09 9.80
CA VAL A 199 -3.99 3.75 11.03
C VAL A 199 -4.50 2.33 10.91
N GLU A 200 -4.05 1.46 11.80
CA GLU A 200 -4.44 0.05 11.82
C GLU A 200 -5.05 -0.31 13.18
N GLU A 201 -6.13 -1.08 13.18
CA GLU A 201 -6.70 -1.62 14.42
C GLU A 201 -5.65 -2.51 15.10
N LEU A 202 -5.43 -2.31 16.41
CA LEU A 202 -4.54 -3.18 17.17
C LEU A 202 -5.20 -4.56 17.31
N ASP A 203 -4.57 -5.60 16.79
CA ASP A 203 -4.97 -6.97 17.07
C ASP A 203 -4.46 -7.37 18.49
N PRO A 204 -5.36 -7.62 19.46
CA PRO A 204 -4.95 -7.97 20.82
C PRO A 204 -4.23 -9.32 20.91
N SER A 205 -4.33 -10.16 19.87
CA SER A 205 -3.63 -11.45 19.80
C SER A 205 -2.16 -11.31 19.39
N GLU A 206 -1.77 -10.16 18.86
CA GLU A 206 -0.38 -9.89 18.49
C GLU A 206 0.49 -9.69 19.73
N ASN A 207 1.52 -10.54 19.85
CA ASN A 207 2.50 -10.46 20.93
C ASN A 207 3.87 -10.09 20.37
N HIS A 208 4.11 -8.78 20.27
CA HIS A 208 5.36 -8.20 19.76
C HIS A 208 6.61 -8.74 20.46
N PHE A 209 6.54 -8.97 21.78
CA PHE A 209 7.68 -9.51 22.53
C PHE A 209 8.03 -10.93 22.07
N SER A 210 7.01 -11.78 21.88
CA SER A 210 7.23 -13.15 21.42
C SER A 210 7.77 -13.20 19.99
N VAL A 211 7.29 -12.32 19.10
CA VAL A 211 7.80 -12.18 17.73
C VAL A 211 9.28 -11.75 17.75
N HIS A 212 9.63 -10.73 18.54
CA HIS A 212 11.02 -10.26 18.63
C HIS A 212 11.97 -11.34 19.15
N GLN A 213 11.56 -12.13 20.16
CA GLN A 213 12.39 -13.24 20.65
C GLN A 213 12.58 -14.32 19.58
N ARG A 214 11.51 -14.68 18.84
CA ARG A 214 11.59 -15.64 17.74
C ARG A 214 12.54 -15.17 16.64
N VAL A 215 12.44 -13.91 16.21
CA VAL A 215 13.33 -13.32 15.20
C VAL A 215 14.78 -13.37 15.66
N ARG A 216 15.07 -13.02 16.90
CA ARG A 216 16.44 -13.10 17.45
C ARG A 216 16.99 -14.53 17.39
N VAL A 217 16.22 -15.51 17.84
CA VAL A 217 16.62 -16.92 17.80
C VAL A 217 16.83 -17.40 16.35
N ALA A 218 15.98 -16.96 15.41
CA ALA A 218 16.14 -17.26 13.99
C ALA A 218 17.46 -16.68 13.43
N ILE A 219 17.79 -15.44 13.76
CA ILE A 219 19.07 -14.81 13.35
C ILE A 219 20.27 -15.58 13.89
N ASP A 220 20.24 -15.98 15.17
CA ASP A 220 21.32 -16.77 15.77
C ASP A 220 21.50 -18.12 15.07
N ARG A 221 20.41 -18.77 14.64
CA ARG A 221 20.45 -20.02 13.86
C ARG A 221 21.02 -19.79 12.46
N LEU A 222 20.66 -18.68 11.80
CA LEU A 222 21.15 -18.33 10.47
C LEU A 222 22.68 -18.15 10.46
N HIS A 223 23.24 -17.54 11.51
CA HIS A 223 24.69 -17.37 11.65
C HIS A 223 25.48 -18.69 11.75
N ASN A 224 24.82 -19.79 12.12
CA ASN A 224 25.43 -21.10 12.29
C ASN A 224 25.23 -22.04 11.09
N THR A 225 24.83 -21.51 9.93
CA THR A 225 24.53 -22.30 8.73
C THR A 225 25.63 -22.20 7.67
N ASP A 226 26.09 -23.34 7.16
CA ASP A 226 27.30 -23.42 6.32
C ASP A 226 27.05 -23.27 4.81
N ASN A 227 25.79 -23.29 4.34
CA ASN A 227 25.48 -23.17 2.92
C ASN A 227 24.15 -22.43 2.66
N THR A 228 24.06 -21.80 1.49
CA THR A 228 22.93 -20.94 1.09
C THR A 228 21.61 -21.70 1.07
N ALA A 229 21.58 -22.95 0.60
CA ALA A 229 20.34 -23.72 0.54
C ALA A 229 19.77 -24.02 1.93
N ALA A 230 20.64 -24.40 2.87
CA ALA A 230 20.26 -24.60 4.27
C ALA A 230 19.82 -23.30 4.93
N MET A 231 20.47 -22.18 4.61
CA MET A 231 20.08 -20.85 5.11
C MET A 231 18.69 -20.47 4.59
N CYS A 232 18.44 -20.65 3.29
CA CYS A 232 17.15 -20.42 2.66
C CYS A 232 16.05 -21.25 3.32
N LYS A 233 16.29 -22.56 3.52
CA LYS A 233 15.34 -23.43 4.19
C LYS A 233 15.03 -22.96 5.61
N LEU A 234 16.06 -22.60 6.37
CA LEU A 234 15.90 -22.11 7.75
C LEU A 234 15.08 -20.81 7.78
N VAL A 235 15.34 -19.85 6.90
CA VAL A 235 14.53 -18.62 6.80
C VAL A 235 13.07 -18.94 6.54
N VAL A 236 12.78 -19.82 5.58
CA VAL A 236 11.41 -20.22 5.25
C VAL A 236 10.71 -20.84 6.46
N ASP A 237 11.36 -21.79 7.14
CA ASP A 237 10.79 -22.50 8.29
C ASP A 237 10.52 -21.52 9.46
N GLU A 238 11.43 -20.59 9.75
CA GLU A 238 11.28 -19.60 10.82
C GLU A 238 10.18 -18.57 10.52
N VAL A 239 10.15 -18.04 9.28
CA VAL A 239 9.11 -17.08 8.86
C VAL A 239 7.75 -17.75 8.83
N PHE A 240 7.64 -18.96 8.27
CA PHE A 240 6.38 -19.72 8.24
C PHE A 240 5.79 -19.91 9.64
N GLY A 241 6.62 -20.31 10.62
CA GLY A 241 6.19 -20.45 12.01
C GLY A 241 5.85 -19.14 12.73
N ALA A 242 6.26 -17.99 12.18
CA ALA A 242 6.07 -16.67 12.79
C ALA A 242 4.84 -15.92 12.26
N ILE A 243 4.59 -15.95 10.94
CA ILE A 243 3.59 -15.07 10.31
C ILE A 243 2.21 -15.71 10.12
N GLY A 244 2.09 -17.03 10.27
CA GLY A 244 0.79 -17.73 10.20
C GLY A 244 0.18 -17.83 8.79
N TYR A 245 0.97 -17.61 7.74
CA TYR A 245 0.54 -17.79 6.35
C TYR A 245 0.58 -19.27 5.95
N ASP A 246 -0.29 -19.68 5.04
CA ASP A 246 -0.35 -21.06 4.53
C ASP A 246 0.87 -21.45 3.67
N ARG A 247 1.64 -20.47 3.20
CA ARG A 247 2.82 -20.69 2.36
C ARG A 247 3.85 -19.58 2.54
N VAL A 248 5.11 -19.97 2.68
CA VAL A 248 6.29 -19.09 2.63
C VAL A 248 7.27 -19.69 1.61
N MET A 249 7.82 -18.83 0.75
CA MET A 249 8.75 -19.21 -0.31
C MET A 249 9.88 -18.19 -0.37
N ILE A 250 11.06 -18.63 -0.78
CA ILE A 250 12.11 -17.73 -1.24
C ILE A 250 11.98 -17.64 -2.75
N TYR A 251 12.07 -16.44 -3.29
CA TYR A 251 12.02 -16.21 -4.73
C TYR A 251 13.35 -15.63 -5.19
N LYS A 252 14.05 -16.35 -6.06
CA LYS A 252 15.36 -15.97 -6.58
C LYS A 252 15.22 -15.52 -8.03
N PHE A 253 15.71 -14.31 -8.32
CA PHE A 253 15.86 -13.83 -9.69
C PHE A 253 17.18 -14.33 -10.31
N HIS A 254 17.12 -14.79 -11.55
CA HIS A 254 18.28 -15.13 -12.38
C HIS A 254 18.75 -13.93 -13.22
N GLU A 255 19.86 -14.08 -13.93
CA GLU A 255 20.51 -12.99 -14.69
C GLU A 255 19.62 -12.41 -15.82
N ASP A 256 18.75 -13.22 -16.39
CA ASP A 256 17.75 -12.86 -17.39
C ASP A 256 16.41 -12.41 -16.76
N MET A 257 16.40 -12.12 -15.46
CA MET A 257 15.27 -11.60 -14.67
C MET A 257 14.08 -12.55 -14.51
N HIS A 258 14.16 -13.81 -14.97
CA HIS A 258 13.16 -14.81 -14.58
C HIS A 258 13.37 -15.20 -13.12
N GLY A 259 12.32 -15.72 -12.49
CA GLY A 259 12.40 -16.15 -11.10
C GLY A 259 12.17 -17.64 -10.90
N GLU A 260 12.79 -18.15 -9.84
CA GLU A 260 12.74 -19.52 -9.37
C GLU A 260 12.32 -19.51 -7.89
N VAL A 261 11.51 -20.50 -7.50
CA VAL A 261 11.16 -20.78 -6.10
C VAL A 261 12.09 -21.85 -5.56
#